data_AF-A0A838G509-F1
#
_entry.id   AF-A0A838G509-F1
#
_cell.length_a   1.000
_cell.length_b   1.000
_cell.length_c   1.000
_cell.angle_alpha   90.00
_cell.angle_beta   90.00
_cell.angle_gamma   90.00
#
_symmetry.space_group_name_H-M   'P 1'
#
loop_
_entity.id
_entity.type
_entity.pdbx_description
1 polymer ?
#
loop_
_entity_poly.entity_id
_entity_poly.type
_entity_poly.pdbx_seq_one_letter_code
_entity_poly.pdbx_strand_id
1 'polypeptide(L)'
;LTVGEEFVDGVLATPYDGSMVSDRAISGFTSRWIEHFITSVRLEADPPVRSSHVALASGAWHEVSVLKFVHQYFILNRPDLAMFQRGQAAALGSLVAGFDDWLSDRTDAERAPRRLVDLVNAATYGYERVAKNNPEWLDGKTADADIARMGRGRGIADFVSSLTDEQAAAFAVRLSAGSGLLWTTGAL
;
A
#
# COMPACT_ATOMS: atom_id res chain seq x y z
N LEU A 1 0.61 -33.77 -10.40
CA LEU A 1 1.84 -32.99 -10.61
C LEU A 1 1.61 -32.13 -11.85
N THR A 2 0.76 -31.13 -11.71
CA THR A 2 0.17 -30.29 -12.78
C THR A 2 1.00 -29.06 -13.08
N VAL A 3 1.68 -28.51 -12.06
CA VAL A 3 2.49 -27.28 -12.19
C VAL A 3 3.68 -27.44 -13.14
N GLY A 4 4.38 -28.57 -13.10
CA GLY A 4 5.54 -28.79 -13.98
C GLY A 4 5.14 -28.75 -15.45
N GLU A 5 4.21 -29.63 -15.83
CA GLU A 5 3.78 -29.77 -17.22
C GLU A 5 3.02 -28.53 -17.74
N GLU A 6 2.11 -27.96 -16.96
CA GLU A 6 1.27 -26.87 -17.48
C GLU A 6 1.89 -25.49 -17.36
N PHE A 7 2.64 -25.22 -16.29
CA PHE A 7 3.20 -23.89 -16.03
C PHE A 7 4.66 -23.78 -16.45
N VAL A 8 5.50 -24.76 -16.10
CA VAL A 8 6.92 -24.70 -16.49
C VAL A 8 7.06 -24.95 -17.99
N ASP A 9 6.56 -26.08 -18.48
CA ASP A 9 6.71 -26.44 -19.89
C ASP A 9 5.78 -25.62 -20.80
N GLY A 10 4.56 -25.34 -20.33
CA GLY A 10 3.55 -24.62 -21.11
C GLY A 10 3.71 -23.10 -21.17
N VAL A 11 4.36 -22.47 -20.19
CA VAL A 11 4.43 -21.00 -20.08
C VAL A 11 5.85 -20.47 -19.89
N LEU A 12 6.70 -21.13 -19.10
CA LEU A 12 8.03 -20.60 -18.77
C LEU A 12 9.16 -21.10 -19.69
N ALA A 13 9.00 -22.26 -20.33
CA ALA A 13 10.07 -22.89 -21.11
C ALA A 13 10.45 -22.11 -22.39
N THR A 14 9.54 -21.28 -22.91
CA THR A 14 9.79 -20.45 -24.09
C THR A 14 9.63 -18.97 -23.73
N PRO A 15 10.58 -18.08 -24.11
CA PRO A 15 10.41 -16.65 -23.92
C PRO A 15 9.15 -16.14 -24.61
N TYR A 16 8.40 -15.28 -23.92
CA TYR A 16 7.23 -14.63 -24.51
C TYR A 16 7.67 -13.70 -25.65
N ASP A 17 7.14 -13.97 -26.85
CA ASP A 17 7.51 -13.29 -28.10
C ASP A 17 6.48 -12.27 -28.59
N GLY A 18 5.39 -12.06 -27.83
CA GLY A 18 4.29 -11.16 -28.23
C GLY A 18 3.44 -11.67 -29.39
N SER A 19 3.59 -12.93 -29.80
CA SER A 19 2.77 -13.51 -30.86
C SER A 19 1.36 -13.85 -30.38
N MET A 20 0.40 -13.86 -31.32
CA MET A 20 -0.97 -14.34 -31.06
C MET A 20 -1.03 -15.79 -30.56
N VAL A 21 0.01 -16.59 -30.80
CA VAL A 21 0.09 -17.97 -30.32
C VAL A 21 0.45 -17.97 -28.83
N SER A 22 1.48 -17.20 -28.46
CA SER A 22 1.88 -17.00 -27.07
C SER A 22 0.77 -16.37 -26.22
N ASP A 23 0.06 -15.37 -26.76
CA ASP A 23 -1.09 -14.76 -26.09
C ASP A 23 -2.22 -15.76 -25.82
N ARG A 24 -2.54 -16.60 -26.82
CA ARG A 24 -3.56 -17.64 -26.66
C ARG A 24 -3.14 -18.71 -25.66
N ALA A 25 -1.86 -19.08 -25.62
CA ALA A 25 -1.33 -20.02 -24.64
C ALA A 25 -1.46 -19.47 -23.21
N ILE A 26 -1.05 -18.23 -22.97
CA ILE A 26 -1.17 -17.56 -21.67
C ILE A 26 -2.63 -17.40 -21.26
N SER A 27 -3.50 -16.95 -22.16
CA SER A 27 -4.93 -16.79 -21.88
C SER A 27 -5.58 -18.13 -21.52
N GLY A 28 -5.27 -19.18 -22.29
CA GLY A 28 -5.81 -20.52 -22.04
C GLY A 28 -5.33 -21.10 -20.72
N PHE A 29 -4.03 -20.95 -20.41
CA PHE A 29 -3.47 -21.30 -19.10
C PHE A 29 -4.19 -20.57 -17.96
N THR A 30 -4.31 -19.25 -18.08
CA THR A 30 -4.92 -18.40 -17.05
C THR A 30 -6.37 -18.79 -16.79
N SER A 31 -7.18 -18.99 -17.84
CA SER A 31 -8.58 -19.39 -17.69
C SER A 31 -8.72 -20.75 -16.98
N ARG A 32 -7.95 -21.76 -17.37
CA ARG A 32 -8.00 -23.09 -16.74
C ARG A 32 -7.60 -23.05 -15.27
N TRP A 33 -6.56 -22.30 -14.94
CA TRP A 33 -6.07 -22.20 -13.56
C TRP A 33 -7.00 -21.39 -12.67
N ILE A 34 -7.64 -20.35 -13.20
CA ILE A 34 -8.71 -19.64 -12.47
C ILE A 34 -9.86 -20.61 -12.17
N GLU A 35 -10.34 -21.36 -13.16
CA GLU A 35 -11.40 -22.35 -12.97
C GLU A 35 -10.99 -23.44 -11.95
N HIS A 36 -9.76 -23.94 -12.05
CA HIS A 36 -9.20 -24.91 -11.11
C HIS A 36 -9.19 -24.37 -9.66
N PHE A 37 -8.76 -23.12 -9.45
CA PHE A 37 -8.73 -22.54 -8.12
C PHE A 37 -10.12 -22.23 -7.57
N ILE A 38 -11.04 -21.74 -8.40
CA ILE A 38 -12.44 -21.51 -8.00
C ILE A 38 -13.09 -22.82 -7.54
N THR A 39 -12.92 -23.90 -8.32
CA THR A 39 -13.47 -25.22 -7.98
C THR A 39 -12.78 -25.88 -6.78
N SER A 40 -11.56 -25.45 -6.45
CA SER A 40 -10.81 -25.93 -5.28
C SER A 40 -11.07 -25.16 -3.99
N VAL A 41 -11.93 -24.11 -4.04
CA VAL A 41 -12.32 -23.35 -2.85
C VAL A 41 -13.12 -24.23 -1.90
N ARG A 42 -12.80 -24.10 -0.60
CA ARG A 42 -13.53 -24.70 0.51
C ARG A 42 -13.95 -23.62 1.48
N LEU A 43 -15.16 -23.76 2.01
CA LEU A 43 -15.68 -22.92 3.08
C LEU A 43 -15.47 -23.63 4.41
N GLU A 44 -14.85 -22.93 5.35
CA GLU A 44 -14.65 -23.37 6.72
C GLU A 44 -15.51 -22.51 7.64
N ALA A 45 -16.43 -23.15 8.37
CA ALA A 45 -17.41 -22.43 9.20
C ALA A 45 -16.75 -21.87 10.47
N ASP A 46 -15.82 -22.62 11.05
CA ASP A 46 -15.10 -22.26 12.27
C ASP A 46 -13.59 -22.46 12.07
N PRO A 47 -12.94 -21.56 11.30
CA PRO A 47 -11.53 -21.69 10.99
C PRO A 47 -10.68 -21.42 12.24
N PRO A 48 -9.51 -22.07 12.38
CA PRO A 48 -8.58 -21.76 13.45
C PRO A 48 -8.21 -20.27 13.47
N VAL A 49 -7.85 -19.75 14.64
CA VAL A 49 -7.40 -18.36 14.81
C VAL A 49 -6.26 -18.04 13.84
N ARG A 50 -6.37 -16.91 13.12
CA ARG A 50 -5.48 -16.48 12.00
C ARG A 50 -5.61 -17.26 10.69
N SER A 51 -6.66 -18.06 10.53
CA SER A 51 -7.03 -18.67 9.25
C SER A 51 -8.23 -17.96 8.62
N SER A 52 -8.53 -18.29 7.36
CA SER A 52 -9.63 -17.71 6.59
C SER A 52 -10.80 -18.70 6.51
N HIS A 53 -12.03 -18.18 6.51
CA HIS A 53 -13.25 -18.95 6.19
C HIS A 53 -13.26 -19.48 4.76
N VAL A 54 -12.45 -18.88 3.88
CA VAL A 54 -12.25 -19.31 2.50
C VAL A 54 -10.84 -19.87 2.41
N ALA A 55 -10.73 -21.16 2.15
CA ALA A 55 -9.47 -21.87 1.98
C ALA A 55 -9.44 -22.58 0.63
N LEU A 56 -8.24 -22.97 0.19
CA LEU A 56 -8.09 -23.87 -0.95
C LEU A 56 -7.89 -25.29 -0.45
N ALA A 57 -8.30 -26.29 -1.24
CA ALA A 57 -7.85 -27.66 -1.05
C ALA A 57 -6.30 -27.71 -1.01
N SER A 58 -5.74 -28.61 -0.20
CA SER A 58 -4.28 -28.64 0.05
C SER A 58 -3.41 -28.68 -1.21
N GLY A 59 -3.87 -29.36 -2.27
CA GLY A 59 -3.17 -29.39 -3.56
C GLY A 59 -3.11 -28.00 -4.21
N ALA A 60 -4.26 -27.39 -4.45
CA ALA A 60 -4.39 -26.04 -4.99
C ALA A 60 -3.66 -24.98 -4.14
N TRP A 61 -3.65 -25.13 -2.81
CA TRP A 61 -2.88 -24.24 -1.93
C TRP A 61 -1.37 -24.34 -2.18
N HIS A 62 -0.85 -25.55 -2.39
CA HIS A 62 0.55 -25.76 -2.73
C HIS A 62 0.88 -25.16 -4.10
N GLU A 63 0.01 -25.32 -5.09
CA GLU A 63 0.19 -24.76 -6.43
C GLU A 63 0.24 -23.22 -6.41
N VAL A 64 -0.67 -22.56 -5.68
CA VAL A 64 -0.60 -21.10 -5.45
C VAL A 64 0.71 -20.69 -4.78
N SER A 65 1.22 -21.51 -3.85
CA SER A 65 2.50 -21.25 -3.19
C SER A 65 3.66 -21.31 -4.18
N VAL A 66 3.66 -22.27 -5.12
CA VAL A 66 4.65 -22.35 -6.20
C VAL A 66 4.54 -21.14 -7.14
N LEU A 67 3.33 -20.74 -7.55
CA LEU A 67 3.14 -19.55 -8.38
C LEU A 67 3.65 -18.28 -7.71
N LYS A 68 3.36 -18.11 -6.40
CA LYS A 68 3.89 -16.99 -5.61
C LYS A 68 5.41 -17.03 -5.50
N PHE A 69 6.01 -18.22 -5.35
CA PHE A 69 7.46 -18.38 -5.33
C PHE A 69 8.10 -17.94 -6.66
N VAL A 70 7.56 -18.39 -7.79
CA VAL A 70 8.05 -17.99 -9.12
C VAL A 70 7.86 -16.49 -9.33
N HIS A 71 6.70 -15.93 -8.97
CA HIS A 71 6.47 -14.49 -9.03
C HIS A 71 7.46 -13.71 -8.15
N GLN A 72 7.70 -14.16 -6.92
CA GLN A 72 8.67 -13.54 -6.02
C GLN A 72 10.07 -13.51 -6.66
N TYR A 73 10.52 -14.65 -7.20
CA TYR A 73 11.88 -14.78 -7.72
C TYR A 73 12.09 -13.99 -9.02
N PHE A 74 11.16 -14.09 -9.97
CA PHE A 74 11.34 -13.50 -11.30
C PHE A 74 10.79 -12.07 -11.44
N ILE A 75 9.86 -11.65 -10.57
CA ILE A 75 9.26 -10.32 -10.63
C ILE A 75 9.67 -9.50 -9.41
N LEU A 76 9.35 -9.95 -8.19
CA LEU A 76 9.49 -9.11 -7.00
C LEU A 76 10.95 -8.86 -6.58
N ASN A 77 11.84 -9.83 -6.82
CA ASN A 77 13.26 -9.73 -6.49
C ASN A 77 14.09 -9.01 -7.58
N ARG A 78 13.47 -8.47 -8.63
CA ARG A 78 14.23 -7.75 -9.65
C ARG A 78 14.79 -6.44 -9.07
N PRO A 79 16.08 -6.12 -9.32
CA PRO A 79 16.71 -4.93 -8.75
C PRO A 79 16.05 -3.60 -9.14
N ASP A 80 15.49 -3.51 -10.36
CA ASP A 80 14.77 -2.34 -10.85
C ASP A 80 13.49 -2.07 -10.05
N LEU A 81 12.70 -3.11 -9.76
CA LEU A 81 11.52 -2.99 -8.91
C LEU A 81 11.90 -2.63 -7.47
N ALA A 82 12.93 -3.26 -6.92
CA ALA A 82 13.41 -2.95 -5.56
C ALA A 82 13.89 -1.50 -5.44
N MET A 83 14.59 -0.99 -6.47
CA MET A 83 15.02 0.40 -6.53
C MET A 83 13.82 1.36 -6.60
N PHE A 84 12.81 1.04 -7.42
CA PHE A 84 11.58 1.82 -7.52
C PHE A 84 10.81 1.86 -6.18
N GLN A 85 10.60 0.71 -5.54
CA GLN A 85 9.95 0.60 -4.23
C GLN A 85 10.70 1.38 -3.13
N ARG A 86 12.04 1.34 -3.16
CA ARG A 86 12.88 2.13 -2.24
C ARG A 86 12.70 3.63 -2.46
N GLY A 87 12.61 4.06 -3.73
CA GLY A 87 12.30 5.45 -4.07
C GLY A 87 10.93 5.89 -3.56
N GLN A 88 9.90 5.08 -3.77
CA GLN A 88 8.55 5.33 -3.25
C GLN A 88 8.52 5.40 -1.71
N ALA A 89 9.18 4.47 -1.02
CA ALA A 89 9.28 4.49 0.43
C ALA A 89 9.98 5.75 0.96
N ALA A 90 11.06 6.19 0.31
CA ALA A 90 11.75 7.43 0.65
C ALA A 90 10.88 8.67 0.42
N ALA A 91 10.13 8.70 -0.69
CA ALA A 91 9.18 9.78 -0.98
C ALA A 91 8.06 9.85 0.07
N LEU A 92 7.46 8.71 0.44
CA LEU A 92 6.45 8.65 1.49
C LEU A 92 7.00 9.09 2.85
N GLY A 93 8.21 8.64 3.21
CA GLY A 93 8.86 9.07 4.45
C GLY A 93 9.09 10.57 4.49
N SER A 94 9.59 11.15 3.39
CA SER A 94 9.80 12.60 3.26
C SER A 94 8.49 13.39 3.33
N LEU A 95 7.43 12.85 2.72
CA LEU A 95 6.11 13.46 2.70
C LEU A 95 5.49 13.51 4.10
N VAL A 96 5.54 12.39 4.83
CA VAL A 96 5.02 12.30 6.21
C VAL A 96 5.79 13.25 7.13
N ALA A 97 7.12 13.26 7.05
CA ALA A 97 7.95 14.16 7.85
C ALA A 97 7.67 15.64 7.52
N GLY A 98 7.61 16.00 6.24
CA GLY A 98 7.34 17.38 5.82
C GLY A 98 5.97 17.89 6.27
N PHE A 99 4.93 17.04 6.27
CA PHE A 99 3.64 17.42 6.83
C PHE A 99 3.63 17.51 8.35
N ASP A 100 4.35 16.63 9.05
CA ASP A 100 4.48 16.70 10.51
C ASP A 100 5.21 17.98 10.94
N ASP A 101 6.29 18.33 10.24
CA ASP A 101 7.04 19.58 10.45
C ASP A 101 6.16 20.80 10.19
N TRP A 102 5.46 20.84 9.04
CA TRP A 102 4.56 21.95 8.68
C TRP A 102 3.42 22.13 9.70
N LEU A 103 2.75 21.04 10.08
CA LEU A 103 1.63 21.10 11.02
C LEU A 103 2.07 21.31 12.48
N SER A 104 3.34 21.10 12.80
CA SER A 104 3.91 21.41 14.11
C SER A 104 4.27 22.90 14.26
N ASP A 105 4.46 23.62 13.15
CA ASP A 105 4.61 25.08 13.15
C ASP A 105 3.25 25.76 13.30
N ARG A 106 2.96 26.22 14.52
CA ARG A 106 1.70 26.91 14.86
C ARG A 106 1.43 28.17 14.02
N THR A 107 2.47 28.80 13.47
CA THR A 107 2.31 30.02 12.68
C THR A 107 1.93 29.75 11.23
N ASP A 108 2.20 28.54 10.73
CA ASP A 108 1.99 28.18 9.33
C ASP A 108 1.02 27.00 9.13
N ALA A 109 0.69 26.25 10.19
CA ALA A 109 -0.16 25.06 10.12
C ALA A 109 -1.54 25.31 9.49
N GLU A 110 -2.14 26.49 9.68
CA GLU A 110 -3.44 26.84 9.07
C GLU A 110 -3.38 26.97 7.53
N ARG A 111 -2.18 27.14 6.97
CA ARG A 111 -1.94 27.25 5.53
C ARG A 111 -1.73 25.89 4.85
N ALA A 112 -1.70 24.80 5.62
CA ALA A 112 -1.66 23.45 5.09
C ALA A 112 -2.90 23.15 4.21
N PRO A 113 -2.84 22.15 3.31
CA PRO A 113 -3.97 21.77 2.49
C PRO A 113 -5.23 21.55 3.33
N ARG A 114 -6.34 22.18 2.96
CA ARG A 114 -7.57 22.18 3.78
C ARG A 114 -8.03 20.78 4.17
N ARG A 115 -7.99 19.84 3.23
CA ARG A 115 -8.35 18.43 3.46
C ARG A 115 -7.46 17.76 4.51
N LEU A 116 -6.17 18.09 4.56
CA LEU A 116 -5.25 17.57 5.59
C LEU A 116 -5.64 18.09 6.97
N VAL A 117 -5.88 19.39 7.09
CA VAL A 117 -6.33 20.03 8.34
C VAL A 117 -7.65 19.40 8.82
N ASP A 118 -8.61 19.21 7.92
CA ASP A 118 -9.91 18.59 8.26
C ASP A 118 -9.74 17.14 8.75
N LEU A 119 -8.85 16.35 8.14
CA LEU A 119 -8.53 14.99 8.60
C LEU A 119 -7.86 14.97 9.97
N VAL A 120 -6.92 15.88 10.22
CA VAL A 120 -6.27 16.04 11.54
C VAL A 120 -7.31 16.39 12.61
N ASN A 121 -8.22 17.32 12.33
CA ASN A 121 -9.28 17.70 13.25
C ASN A 121 -10.24 16.53 13.52
N ALA A 122 -10.64 15.80 12.48
CA ALA A 122 -11.52 14.64 12.61
C ALA A 122 -10.87 13.53 13.45
N ALA A 123 -9.58 13.25 13.23
CA ALA A 123 -8.83 12.28 14.01
C ALA A 123 -8.66 12.72 15.48
N THR A 124 -8.31 13.99 15.70
CA THR A 124 -8.16 14.58 17.04
C THR A 124 -9.46 14.46 17.84
N TYR A 125 -10.59 14.86 17.25
CA TYR A 125 -11.91 14.70 17.86
C TYR A 125 -12.23 13.23 18.19
N GLY A 126 -11.82 12.30 17.32
CA GLY A 126 -11.93 10.86 17.57
C GLY A 126 -11.19 10.44 18.84
N TYR A 127 -9.93 10.87 19.01
CA TYR A 127 -9.12 10.59 20.20
C TYR A 127 -9.65 11.28 21.46
N GLU A 128 -10.09 12.53 21.38
CA GLU A 128 -10.73 13.24 22.50
C GLU A 128 -11.96 12.49 23.01
N ARG A 129 -12.78 11.99 22.08
CA ARG A 129 -13.97 11.21 22.42
C ARG A 129 -13.61 9.88 23.10
N VAL A 130 -12.55 9.20 22.64
CA VAL A 130 -12.06 7.98 23.28
C VAL A 130 -11.51 8.29 24.67
N ALA A 131 -10.66 9.30 24.82
CA ALA A 131 -10.10 9.71 26.11
C ALA A 131 -11.19 10.07 27.14
N LYS A 132 -12.30 10.65 26.67
CA LYS A 132 -13.45 10.98 27.53
C LYS A 132 -14.33 9.77 27.90
N ASN A 133 -14.62 8.89 26.94
CA ASN A 133 -15.67 7.89 27.08
C ASN A 133 -15.14 6.48 27.41
N ASN A 134 -13.94 6.14 26.95
CA ASN A 134 -13.28 4.83 27.16
C ASN A 134 -11.76 5.06 27.38
N PRO A 135 -11.35 5.78 28.43
CA PRO A 135 -9.95 6.11 28.69
C PRO A 135 -9.04 4.88 28.80
N GLU A 136 -9.58 3.72 29.16
CA GLU A 136 -8.89 2.43 29.28
C GLU A 136 -8.49 1.80 27.94
N TRP A 137 -9.04 2.26 26.81
CA TRP A 137 -8.56 1.88 25.48
C TRP A 137 -7.28 2.65 25.10
N LEU A 138 -6.96 3.69 25.87
CA LEU A 138 -5.67 4.35 25.89
C LEU A 138 -4.92 3.90 27.16
N ASP A 139 -3.85 4.60 27.53
CA ASP A 139 -3.09 4.33 28.75
C ASP A 139 -3.74 4.92 30.03
N GLY A 140 -4.95 5.48 29.93
CA GLY A 140 -5.66 6.15 31.03
C GLY A 140 -5.02 7.44 31.54
N LYS A 141 -3.89 7.89 30.97
CA LYS A 141 -3.12 9.08 31.38
C LYS A 141 -2.73 9.97 30.19
N THR A 142 -3.40 9.81 29.06
CA THR A 142 -3.11 10.54 27.83
C THR A 142 -3.37 12.03 28.03
N ALA A 143 -2.34 12.86 27.86
CA ALA A 143 -2.48 14.32 27.96
C ALA A 143 -3.05 14.91 26.66
N ASP A 144 -3.58 16.13 26.73
CA ASP A 144 -4.11 16.84 25.54
C ASP A 144 -3.04 16.99 24.43
N ALA A 145 -1.78 17.17 24.82
CA ALA A 145 -0.66 17.23 23.88
C ALA A 145 -0.44 15.89 23.14
N ASP A 146 -0.66 14.76 23.83
CA ASP A 146 -0.58 13.44 23.21
C ASP A 146 -1.76 13.22 22.26
N ILE A 147 -2.96 13.65 22.63
CA ILE A 147 -4.15 13.61 21.77
C ILE A 147 -3.91 14.41 20.48
N ALA A 148 -3.40 15.64 20.59
CA ALA A 148 -3.07 16.46 19.43
C ALA A 148 -2.01 15.81 18.54
N ARG A 149 -0.97 15.19 19.12
CA ARG A 149 0.06 14.45 18.38
C ARG A 149 -0.50 13.22 17.66
N MET A 150 -1.35 12.44 18.32
CA MET A 150 -2.00 11.27 17.74
C MET A 150 -2.96 11.66 16.61
N GLY A 151 -3.78 12.69 16.82
CA GLY A 151 -4.68 13.24 15.81
C GLY A 151 -3.93 13.74 14.58
N ARG A 152 -2.81 14.46 14.78
CA ARG A 152 -1.93 14.89 13.68
C ARG A 152 -1.35 13.71 12.92
N GLY A 153 -0.72 12.76 13.62
CA GLY A 153 -0.12 11.57 12.98
C GLY A 153 -1.14 10.75 12.19
N ARG A 154 -2.35 10.56 12.74
CA ARG A 154 -3.43 9.86 12.06
C ARG A 154 -3.95 10.61 10.85
N GLY A 155 -4.18 11.92 10.98
CA GLY A 155 -4.63 12.77 9.87
C GLY A 155 -3.64 12.80 8.71
N ILE A 156 -2.34 12.85 9.00
CA ILE A 156 -1.27 12.74 7.98
C ILE A 156 -1.33 11.37 7.29
N ALA A 157 -1.43 10.28 8.05
CA ALA A 157 -1.49 8.92 7.48
C ALA A 157 -2.73 8.73 6.57
N ASP A 158 -3.90 9.18 7.01
CA ASP A 158 -5.14 9.13 6.22
C ASP A 158 -5.06 10.02 4.98
N PHE A 159 -4.41 11.19 5.07
CA PHE A 159 -4.20 12.06 3.92
C PHE A 159 -3.28 11.39 2.89
N VAL A 160 -2.09 10.94 3.31
CA VAL A 160 -1.06 10.34 2.44
C VAL A 160 -1.57 9.05 1.78
N SER A 161 -2.25 8.18 2.53
CA SER A 161 -2.82 6.93 2.00
C SER A 161 -3.93 7.15 0.97
N SER A 162 -4.52 8.35 0.93
CA SER A 162 -5.55 8.70 -0.04
C SER A 162 -5.02 9.31 -1.34
N LEU A 163 -3.70 9.52 -1.43
CA LEU A 163 -3.06 10.07 -2.63
C LEU A 163 -2.79 8.97 -3.64
N THR A 164 -2.85 9.33 -4.92
CA THR A 164 -2.25 8.48 -5.97
C THR A 164 -0.72 8.60 -5.93
N ASP A 165 0.00 7.64 -6.52
CA ASP A 165 1.46 7.67 -6.63
C ASP A 165 1.97 8.98 -7.25
N GLU A 166 1.29 9.47 -8.30
CA GLU A 166 1.64 10.73 -8.97
C GLU A 166 1.45 11.94 -8.04
N GLN A 167 0.35 11.99 -7.28
CA GLN A 167 0.10 13.04 -6.31
C GLN A 167 1.15 13.00 -5.18
N ALA A 168 1.43 11.81 -4.63
CA ALA A 168 2.42 11.63 -3.57
C ALA A 168 3.81 12.11 -4.01
N ALA A 169 4.24 11.75 -5.22
CA ALA A 169 5.50 12.22 -5.80
C ALA A 169 5.51 13.76 -5.97
N ALA A 170 4.43 14.34 -6.50
CA ALA A 170 4.32 15.78 -6.69
C ALA A 170 4.36 16.57 -5.37
N PHE A 171 3.70 16.08 -4.32
CA PHE A 171 3.77 16.69 -2.99
C PHE A 171 5.17 16.54 -2.38
N ALA A 172 5.78 15.35 -2.48
CA ALA A 172 7.10 15.10 -1.92
C ALA A 172 8.16 16.05 -2.53
N VAL A 173 8.11 16.31 -3.84
CA VAL A 173 9.00 17.28 -4.49
C VAL A 173 8.78 18.71 -3.98
N ARG A 174 7.51 19.13 -3.83
CA ARG A 174 7.18 20.47 -3.34
C ARG A 174 7.57 20.72 -1.89
N LEU A 175 7.51 19.68 -1.05
CA LEU A 175 7.86 19.76 0.38
C LEU A 175 9.36 19.57 0.65
N SER A 176 10.07 18.80 -0.19
CA SER A 176 11.51 18.55 -0.03
C SER A 176 12.40 19.64 -0.66
N ALA A 177 11.90 20.37 -1.65
CA ALA A 177 12.62 21.49 -2.23
C ALA A 177 12.51 22.71 -1.31
N GLY A 178 13.55 22.95 -0.50
CA GLY A 178 13.70 24.21 0.21
C GLY A 178 13.53 25.39 -0.74
N SER A 179 12.47 26.17 -0.53
CA SER A 179 12.27 27.62 -0.81
C SER A 179 12.77 28.28 -2.12
N GLY A 180 13.39 27.59 -3.08
CA GLY A 180 14.19 28.22 -4.14
C GLY A 180 13.64 28.20 -5.57
N LEU A 181 12.62 27.37 -5.87
CA LEU A 181 12.15 27.16 -7.26
C LEU A 181 10.78 27.74 -7.57
N LEU A 182 10.15 28.44 -6.62
CA LEU A 182 8.82 29.03 -6.84
C LEU A 182 8.83 30.22 -7.82
N TRP A 183 9.99 30.74 -8.25
CA TRP A 183 10.06 32.01 -8.99
C TRP A 183 10.94 32.05 -10.24
N THR A 184 11.43 30.93 -10.79
CA THR A 184 12.25 30.98 -12.03
C THR A 184 11.46 31.03 -13.35
N THR A 185 10.16 31.34 -13.31
CA THR A 185 9.38 31.61 -14.54
C THR A 185 8.75 33.00 -14.44
N GLY A 186 9.61 34.01 -14.52
CA GLY A 186 9.23 35.43 -14.48
C GLY A 186 10.32 36.30 -15.08
N ALA A 187 10.64 36.10 -16.36
CA ALA A 187 11.36 37.07 -17.18
C ALA A 187 10.82 36.99 -18.60
N LEU A 188 10.31 38.12 -19.08
CA LEU A 188 10.10 38.42 -20.50
C LEU A 188 11.43 38.36 -21.26
#